data_AF-A0A9N9P3X1-F1
#
_entry.id   AF-A0A9N9P3X1-F1
#
_cell.length_a   1.000
_cell.length_b   1.000
_cell.length_c   1.000
_cell.angle_alpha   90.00
_cell.angle_beta   90.00
_cell.angle_gamma   90.00
#
_symmetry.space_group_name_H-M   'P 1'
#
loop_
_entity.id
_entity.type
_entity.pdbx_description
1 polymer ?
#
loop_
_entity_poly.entity_id
_entity_poly.type
_entity_poly.pdbx_seq_one_letter_code
_entity_poly.pdbx_strand_id
1 'polypeptide(L)'
;LTASKSQKIIELDGSNDKDSENLSEVRNVKDTNRPFILKDIKRLEDLTNKSPNPNLAFNLVNILYAYAYACRIFNGDIYENPEESIRVISSLSPILSINESLMYESVSQALAISNSIILQ
;
A
#
# COMPACT_ATOMS: atom_id res chain seq x y z
N LEU A 1 -49.19 16.85 9.45
CA LEU A 1 -48.65 17.86 10.38
C LEU A 1 -47.43 17.27 11.08
N THR A 2 -46.28 17.55 10.46
CA THR A 2 -44.89 17.61 10.95
C THR A 2 -44.59 17.17 12.40
N ALA A 3 -43.88 16.04 12.54
CA ALA A 3 -43.05 15.76 13.70
C ALA A 3 -41.68 16.44 13.52
N SER A 4 -41.45 17.52 14.27
CA SER A 4 -40.19 18.27 14.27
C SER A 4 -39.16 17.54 15.14
N LYS A 5 -38.06 17.08 14.56
CA LYS A 5 -36.99 16.36 15.25
C LYS A 5 -35.86 17.36 15.54
N SER A 6 -35.77 17.82 16.78
CA SER A 6 -34.75 18.77 17.23
C SER A 6 -33.34 18.18 17.12
N GLN A 7 -32.46 18.87 16.40
CA GLN A 7 -31.04 18.54 16.29
C GLN A 7 -30.30 19.06 17.52
N LYS A 8 -29.62 18.15 18.25
CA LYS A 8 -28.79 18.48 19.41
C LYS A 8 -27.37 18.76 18.91
N ILE A 9 -26.95 20.02 18.96
CA ILE A 9 -25.60 20.47 18.62
C ILE A 9 -24.66 20.03 19.75
N ILE A 10 -23.58 19.33 19.41
CA ILE A 10 -22.54 18.91 20.36
C ILE A 10 -21.41 19.93 20.24
N GLU A 11 -21.22 20.74 21.27
CA GLU A 11 -20.10 21.66 21.41
C GLU A 11 -18.83 20.85 21.70
N LEU A 12 -17.79 21.07 20.90
CA LEU A 12 -16.45 20.52 21.09
C LEU A 12 -15.65 21.54 21.90
N ASP A 13 -15.61 21.35 23.22
CA ASP A 13 -14.66 22.06 24.08
C ASP A 13 -13.25 21.48 23.88
N GLY A 14 -12.29 22.38 23.78
CA GLY A 14 -10.90 22.08 23.51
C GLY A 14 -10.10 21.72 24.76
N SER A 15 -8.97 21.09 24.50
CA SER A 15 -7.79 20.89 25.38
C SER A 15 -7.91 19.92 26.56
N ASN A 16 -7.26 18.76 26.42
CA ASN A 16 -6.21 18.35 27.35
C ASN A 16 -5.35 17.21 26.79
N ASP A 17 -4.08 17.51 26.53
CA ASP A 17 -3.00 16.53 26.43
C ASP A 17 -2.75 15.88 27.79
N LYS A 18 -2.69 14.55 27.85
CA LYS A 18 -1.58 13.74 28.42
C LYS A 18 -1.97 12.27 28.69
N ASP A 19 -1.00 11.41 28.33
CA ASP A 19 -0.66 10.09 28.89
C ASP A 19 -1.24 8.79 28.30
N SER A 20 -0.30 8.06 27.68
CA SER A 20 -0.03 6.62 27.81
C SER A 20 -0.84 5.61 26.98
N GLU A 21 -0.07 4.94 26.12
CA GLU A 21 -0.17 3.56 25.62
C GLU A 21 -1.41 2.74 26.02
N ASN A 22 -2.25 2.43 25.02
CA ASN A 22 -2.90 1.13 24.93
C ASN A 22 -2.82 0.65 23.47
N LEU A 23 -2.00 -0.37 23.24
CA LEU A 23 -2.10 -1.22 22.05
C LEU A 23 -3.46 -1.92 22.03
N SER A 24 -3.98 -2.12 20.83
CA SER A 24 -5.14 -2.94 20.45
C SER A 24 -6.54 -2.32 20.57
N GLU A 25 -6.80 -1.32 19.74
CA GLU A 25 -8.07 -1.27 19.02
C GLU A 25 -7.78 -1.31 17.52
N VAL A 26 -7.86 -2.50 16.93
CA VAL A 26 -8.03 -2.63 15.47
C VAL A 26 -9.40 -2.05 15.14
N ARG A 27 -9.45 -0.73 14.99
CA ARG A 27 -10.64 -0.03 14.53
C ARG A 27 -10.94 -0.56 13.13
N ASN A 28 -12.03 -1.32 13.03
CA ASN A 28 -12.65 -1.71 11.77
C ASN A 28 -13.30 -0.46 11.15
N VAL A 29 -12.45 0.49 10.76
CA VAL A 29 -12.85 1.55 9.85
C VAL A 29 -12.98 0.85 8.51
N LYS A 30 -14.20 0.80 7.95
CA LYS A 30 -14.41 0.43 6.54
C LYS A 30 -13.73 1.49 5.68
N ASP A 31 -12.43 1.35 5.55
CA ASP A 31 -11.55 2.27 4.85
C ASP A 31 -11.70 1.95 3.36
N THR A 32 -12.65 2.63 2.70
CA THR A 32 -13.00 2.39 1.29
C THR A 32 -11.88 2.74 0.31
N ASN A 33 -10.76 3.28 0.80
CA ASN A 33 -9.65 3.79 0.00
C ASN A 33 -8.49 2.79 -0.15
N ARG A 34 -8.66 1.53 0.28
CA ARG A 34 -7.64 0.49 0.16
C ARG A 34 -7.99 -0.49 -0.95
N PRO A 35 -7.02 -1.01 -1.70
CA PRO A 35 -7.26 -2.06 -2.68
C PRO A 35 -7.92 -3.29 -2.04
N PHE A 36 -8.79 -3.96 -2.79
CA PHE A 36 -9.39 -5.21 -2.34
C PHE A 36 -8.30 -6.28 -2.19
N ILE A 37 -8.22 -6.87 -1.00
CA ILE A 37 -7.36 -8.03 -0.76
C ILE A 37 -8.03 -9.25 -1.38
N LEU A 38 -7.29 -9.96 -2.22
CA LEU A 38 -7.77 -11.21 -2.83
C LEU A 38 -8.02 -12.26 -1.74
N LYS A 39 -9.10 -13.03 -1.87
CA LYS A 39 -9.53 -14.00 -0.84
C LYS A 39 -8.70 -15.29 -0.85
N ASP A 40 -8.04 -15.61 -1.95
CA ASP A 40 -7.31 -16.86 -2.16
C ASP A 40 -5.79 -16.62 -2.17
N ILE A 41 -5.28 -15.94 -1.13
CA ILE A 41 -3.84 -15.76 -0.93
C ILE A 41 -3.37 -16.86 0.03
N LYS A 42 -2.62 -17.83 -0.50
CA LYS A 42 -1.98 -18.88 0.30
C LYS A 42 -0.99 -18.29 1.29
N ARG A 43 -0.82 -18.94 2.45
CA ARG A 43 0.19 -18.52 3.42
C ARG A 43 1.57 -18.82 2.86
N LEU A 44 2.57 -18.01 3.21
CA LEU A 44 3.92 -18.19 2.72
C LEU A 44 4.52 -19.56 3.12
N GLU A 45 4.19 -20.04 4.32
CA GLU A 45 4.57 -21.36 4.82
C GLU A 45 3.96 -22.52 4.01
N ASP A 46 2.82 -22.30 3.35
CA ASP A 46 2.19 -23.31 2.48
C ASP A 46 2.84 -23.33 1.09
N LEU A 47 3.57 -22.27 0.71
CA LEU A 47 4.18 -22.10 -0.61
C LEU A 47 5.63 -22.56 -0.66
N THR A 48 6.36 -22.49 0.46
CA THR A 48 7.78 -22.85 0.51
C THR A 48 8.21 -23.33 1.89
N ASN A 49 9.04 -24.37 1.91
CA ASN A 49 9.71 -24.85 3.13
C ASN A 49 11.03 -24.12 3.41
N LYS A 50 11.48 -23.24 2.50
CA LYS A 50 12.72 -22.47 2.65
C LYS A 50 12.42 -21.19 3.42
N SER A 51 13.24 -20.88 4.43
CA SER A 51 13.16 -19.59 5.11
C SER A 51 13.26 -18.45 4.08
N PRO A 52 12.29 -17.51 4.08
CA PRO A 52 12.35 -16.34 3.22
C PRO A 52 13.64 -15.55 3.49
N ASN A 53 14.16 -14.91 2.46
CA ASN A 53 15.29 -14.01 2.63
C ASN A 53 14.83 -12.81 3.50
N PRO A 54 15.56 -12.42 4.57
CA PRO A 54 15.21 -11.26 5.40
C PRO A 54 15.09 -9.97 4.58
N ASN A 55 15.80 -9.87 3.46
CA ASN A 55 15.79 -8.73 2.57
C ASN A 55 14.59 -8.68 1.62
N LEU A 56 13.71 -9.69 1.63
CA LEU A 56 12.48 -9.72 0.83
C LEU A 56 11.59 -8.49 1.09
N ALA A 57 11.64 -7.93 2.30
CA ALA A 57 10.93 -6.71 2.64
C ALA A 57 11.30 -5.53 1.71
N PHE A 58 12.56 -5.42 1.29
CA PHE A 58 12.98 -4.35 0.38
C PHE A 58 12.42 -4.54 -1.04
N ASN A 59 12.22 -5.79 -1.47
CA ASN A 59 11.54 -6.06 -2.73
C ASN A 59 10.07 -5.63 -2.67
N LEU A 60 9.41 -5.85 -1.54
CA LEU A 60 8.05 -5.34 -1.31
C LEU A 60 8.01 -3.81 -1.35
N VAL A 61 9.01 -3.13 -0.77
CA VAL A 61 9.11 -1.66 -0.84
C VAL A 61 9.20 -1.17 -2.29
N ASN A 62 10.00 -1.82 -3.13
CA ASN A 62 10.09 -1.48 -4.55
C ASN A 62 8.75 -1.66 -5.28
N ILE A 63 8.04 -2.78 -5.06
CA ILE A 63 6.73 -3.04 -5.66
C ILE A 63 5.69 -2.01 -5.20
N LEU A 64 5.67 -1.70 -3.89
CA LEU A 64 4.76 -0.70 -3.33
C LEU A 64 5.06 0.71 -3.86
N TYR A 65 6.33 1.05 -4.08
CA TYR A 65 6.71 2.30 -4.71
C TYR A 65 6.17 2.40 -6.13
N ALA A 66 6.37 1.37 -6.96
CA ALA A 66 5.86 1.33 -8.33
C ALA A 66 4.33 1.45 -8.37
N TYR A 67 3.62 0.76 -7.47
CA TYR A 67 2.17 0.87 -7.32
C TYR A 67 1.74 2.30 -6.96
N ALA A 68 2.33 2.89 -5.91
CA ALA A 68 1.98 4.23 -5.46
C ALA A 68 2.26 5.29 -6.54
N TYR A 69 3.34 5.11 -7.29
CA TYR A 69 3.68 5.97 -8.42
C TYR A 69 2.67 5.86 -9.56
N ALA A 70 2.26 4.63 -9.93
CA ALA A 70 1.21 4.42 -10.93
C ALA A 70 -0.11 5.06 -10.48
N CYS A 71 -0.54 4.84 -9.23
CA CYS A 71 -1.71 5.52 -8.68
C CYS A 71 -1.60 7.05 -8.78
N ARG A 72 -0.41 7.62 -8.60
CA ARG A 72 -0.21 9.07 -8.76
C ARG A 72 -0.35 9.53 -10.21
N ILE A 73 0.14 8.77 -11.19
CA ILE A 73 0.00 9.07 -12.62
C ILE A 73 -1.47 9.00 -13.05
N PHE A 74 -2.18 7.95 -12.62
CA PHE A 74 -3.56 7.70 -13.03
C PHE A 74 -4.60 8.30 -12.06
N ASN A 75 -4.21 9.29 -11.25
CA ASN A 75 -5.10 9.97 -10.29
C ASN A 75 -5.89 9.03 -9.34
N GLY A 76 -5.33 7.86 -9.04
CA GLY A 76 -5.91 6.84 -8.18
C GLY A 76 -6.74 5.78 -8.91
N ASP A 77 -7.05 5.98 -10.20
CA ASP A 77 -7.81 5.00 -11.00
C ASP A 77 -6.90 4.21 -11.96
N ILE A 78 -6.20 3.22 -11.41
CA ILE A 78 -5.37 2.30 -12.19
C ILE A 78 -6.18 1.23 -12.93
N TYR A 79 -7.50 1.22 -12.77
CA TYR A 79 -8.39 0.23 -13.39
C TYR A 79 -9.09 0.75 -14.64
N GLU A 80 -9.10 2.07 -14.86
CA GLU A 80 -9.59 2.69 -16.10
C GLU A 80 -8.83 2.16 -17.33
N ASN A 81 -7.50 2.09 -17.24
CA ASN A 81 -6.65 1.45 -18.23
C ASN A 81 -5.65 0.49 -17.54
N PRO A 82 -6.05 -0.77 -17.31
CA PRO A 82 -5.23 -1.71 -16.57
C PRO A 82 -3.98 -2.14 -17.35
N GLU A 83 -4.03 -2.12 -18.69
CA GLU A 83 -2.89 -2.46 -19.54
C GLU A 83 -1.77 -1.43 -19.41
N GLU A 84 -2.08 -0.14 -19.52
CA GLU A 84 -1.09 0.91 -19.33
C GLU A 84 -0.62 0.99 -17.87
N SER A 85 -1.53 0.79 -16.92
CA SER A 85 -1.19 0.77 -15.50
C SER A 85 -0.19 -0.33 -15.17
N ILE A 86 -0.38 -1.55 -15.67
CA ILE A 86 0.57 -2.64 -15.41
C ILE A 86 1.89 -2.41 -16.16
N ARG A 87 1.89 -1.81 -17.36
CA ARG A 87 3.12 -1.45 -18.07
C ARG A 87 3.99 -0.49 -17.25
N VAL A 88 3.38 0.53 -16.63
CA VAL A 88 4.09 1.47 -15.74
C VAL A 88 4.61 0.77 -14.49
N ILE A 89 3.82 -0.11 -13.86
CA ILE A 89 4.24 -0.83 -12.66
C ILE A 89 5.41 -1.78 -12.98
N SER A 90 5.30 -2.55 -14.07
CA SER A 90 6.32 -3.49 -14.52
C SER A 90 7.60 -2.80 -14.99
N SER A 91 7.52 -1.62 -15.60
CA SER A 91 8.72 -0.86 -15.96
C SER A 91 9.44 -0.33 -14.72
N LEU A 92 8.71 0.14 -13.70
CA LEU A 92 9.30 0.69 -12.48
C LEU A 92 9.78 -0.36 -11.47
N SER A 93 9.21 -1.56 -11.51
CA SER A 93 9.58 -2.66 -10.62
C SER A 93 10.17 -3.83 -11.41
N PRO A 94 11.51 -3.87 -11.58
CA PRO A 94 12.17 -4.97 -12.28
C PRO A 94 11.92 -6.33 -11.63
N ILE A 95 11.58 -6.37 -10.34
CA ILE A 95 11.21 -7.59 -9.61
C ILE A 95 10.01 -8.30 -10.25
N LEU A 96 9.08 -7.54 -10.83
CA LEU A 96 7.88 -8.09 -11.47
C LEU A 96 8.14 -8.51 -12.93
N SER A 97 9.23 -8.04 -13.53
CA SER A 97 9.52 -8.20 -14.96
C SER A 97 10.65 -9.19 -15.23
N ILE A 98 11.58 -9.34 -14.30
CA ILE A 98 12.78 -10.17 -14.44
C ILE A 98 12.63 -11.41 -13.55
N ASN A 99 12.79 -12.61 -14.12
CA ASN A 99 12.74 -13.88 -13.39
C ASN A 99 14.01 -14.19 -12.58
N GLU A 100 14.81 -13.17 -12.29
CA GLU A 100 16.04 -13.31 -11.51
C GLU A 100 15.81 -12.92 -10.05
N SER A 101 16.59 -13.52 -9.15
CA SER A 101 16.53 -13.20 -7.73
C SER A 101 17.21 -11.86 -7.44
N LEU A 102 16.57 -10.76 -7.83
CA LEU A 102 16.97 -9.41 -7.44
C LEU A 102 16.69 -9.21 -5.95
N MET A 103 17.74 -9.06 -5.16
CA MET A 103 17.65 -8.78 -3.73
C MET A 103 18.26 -7.41 -3.47
N TYR A 104 17.50 -6.54 -2.83
CA TYR A 104 18.01 -5.26 -2.36
C TYR A 104 18.48 -5.38 -0.91
N GLU A 105 19.47 -4.59 -0.53
CA GLU A 105 20.02 -4.57 0.83
C GLU A 105 19.53 -3.37 1.64
N SER A 106 18.86 -2.42 0.98
CA SER A 106 18.34 -1.21 1.60
C SER A 106 17.16 -0.63 0.83
N VAL A 107 16.39 0.23 1.51
CA VAL A 107 15.33 1.05 0.89
C VAL A 107 15.90 1.93 -0.21
N SER A 108 17.05 2.57 0.01
CA SER A 108 17.68 3.46 -0.99
C SER A 108 17.99 2.71 -2.29
N GLN A 109 18.53 1.50 -2.19
CA GLN A 109 18.81 0.66 -3.37
C GLN A 109 17.51 0.23 -4.07
N ALA A 110 16.49 -0.16 -3.29
CA ALA A 110 15.18 -0.53 -3.81
C ALA A 110 14.48 0.60 -4.56
N LEU A 111 14.70 1.86 -4.18
CA LEU A 111 14.12 3.03 -4.85
C LEU A 111 14.97 3.55 -6.02
N ALA A 112 16.29 3.46 -5.90
CA ALA A 112 17.21 3.98 -6.92
C ALA A 112 16.97 3.34 -8.29
N ILE A 113 16.69 2.04 -8.32
CA ILE A 113 16.46 1.31 -9.57
C ILE A 113 15.21 1.77 -10.32
N SER A 114 14.14 2.15 -9.60
CA SER A 114 12.92 2.69 -10.20
C SER A 114 13.14 4.11 -10.72
N ASN A 115 13.95 4.92 -10.03
CA ASN A 115 14.26 6.29 -10.44
C ASN A 115 15.15 6.35 -11.69
N SER A 116 16.02 5.37 -11.89
CA SER A 116 16.84 5.27 -13.10
C SER A 116 16.00 5.09 -14.38
N ILE A 117 14.77 4.61 -14.26
CA ILE A 117 13.86 4.36 -15.39
C ILE A 117 12.97 5.58 -15.67
N ILE A 118 12.68 6.39 -14.65
CA ILE A 118 11.88 7.62 -14.77
C ILE A 118 12.65 8.76 -15.49
N LEU A 119 13.99 8.72 -15.49
CA LEU A 119 14.86 9.77 -16.01
C LEU A 119 15.45 9.51 -17.41
N GLN A 120 14.94 8.52 -18.14
CA GLN A 120 15.30 8.26 -19.55
C GLN A 120 14.22 8.77 -20.50
#